data_AF-A0A7C6W1X8-F1
#
_entry.id   AF-A0A7C6W1X8-F1
#
_cell.length_a   1.000
_cell.length_b   1.000
_cell.length_c   1.000
_cell.angle_alpha   90.00
_cell.angle_beta   90.00
_cell.angle_gamma   90.00
#
_symmetry.space_group_name_H-M   'P 1'
#
loop_
_entity.id
_entity.type
_entity.pdbx_description
1 polymer ?
#
loop_
_entity_poly.entity_id
_entity_poly.type
_entity_poly.pdbx_seq_one_letter_code
_entity_poly.pdbx_strand_id
1 'polypeptide(L)' 'MAGRDHDEIRRLRGAGQILSLETIIANHRREYRGGQLLEAELEFERGHYVYELKILGDDGTVREFEYDARTGALWRIERE' A
#
# COMPACT_ATOMS: atom_id res chain seq x y z
N MET A 1 7.29 13.26 7.32
CA MET A 1 5.91 12.83 7.56
C MET A 1 6.04 11.40 7.99
N ALA A 2 5.54 11.05 9.16
CA ALA A 2 5.60 9.68 9.65
C ALA A 2 4.28 9.04 9.23
N GLY A 3 4.32 7.93 8.50
CA GLY A 3 3.14 7.12 8.21
C GLY A 3 2.26 6.92 9.45
N ARG A 4 0.97 6.66 9.21
CA ARG A 4 -0.04 6.61 10.29
C ARG A 4 0.39 5.75 11.47
N ASP A 5 0.11 6.26 12.67
CA ASP A 5 0.49 5.64 13.94
C ASP A 5 -0.09 4.22 14.08
N HIS A 6 0.72 3.28 14.59
CA HIS A 6 0.38 1.85 14.60
C HIS A 6 -0.94 1.52 15.32
N ASP A 7 -1.28 2.28 16.36
CA ASP A 7 -2.53 2.11 17.11
C ASP A 7 -3.76 2.50 16.29
N GLU A 8 -3.64 3.52 15.44
CA GLU A 8 -4.71 3.91 14.55
C GLU A 8 -4.93 2.84 13.48
N ILE A 9 -3.86 2.31 12.88
CA ILE A 9 -3.94 1.19 11.91
C ILE A 9 -4.66 -0.01 12.52
N ARG A 10 -4.33 -0.37 13.77
CA ARG A 10 -5.00 -1.48 14.48
C ARG A 10 -6.49 -1.22 14.67
N ARG A 11 -6.88 0.01 15.04
CA ARG A 11 -8.29 0.40 15.19
C ARG A 11 -9.05 0.34 13.87
N LEU A 12 -8.50 0.92 12.81
CA LEU A 12 -9.11 0.93 11.47
C LEU A 12 -9.33 -0.48 10.94
N ARG A 13 -8.33 -1.36 11.09
CA ARG A 13 -8.44 -2.77 10.70
C ARG A 13 -9.46 -3.51 11.56
N GLY A 14 -9.44 -3.30 12.88
CA GLY A 14 -10.40 -3.90 13.81
C GLY A 14 -11.84 -3.48 13.54
N ALA A 15 -12.06 -2.27 13.03
CA ALA A 15 -13.35 -1.75 12.60
C ALA A 15 -13.75 -2.18 11.18
N GLY A 16 -12.90 -2.94 10.46
CA GLY A 16 -13.15 -3.35 9.07
C GLY A 16 -13.09 -2.22 8.05
N GLN A 17 -12.47 -1.09 8.40
CA GLN A 17 -12.34 0.07 7.51
C GLN A 17 -11.18 -0.06 6.52
N ILE A 18 -10.19 -0.90 6.86
CA ILE A 18 -9.05 -1.24 6.00
C ILE A 18 -8.76 -2.74 6.05
N LEU A 19 -8.19 -3.26 4.99
CA LEU A 19 -7.53 -4.57 4.91
C LEU A 19 -6.19 -4.53 5.67
N SER A 20 -5.62 -5.70 5.93
CA SER A 20 -4.25 -5.76 6.44
C SER A 20 -3.25 -5.44 5.34
N LEU A 21 -2.14 -4.79 5.70
CA LEU A 21 -1.02 -4.56 4.79
C LEU A 21 -0.52 -5.86 4.14
N GLU A 22 -0.46 -6.95 4.91
CA GLU A 22 -0.10 -8.28 4.40
C GLU A 22 -1.03 -8.74 3.27
N THR A 23 -2.33 -8.49 3.37
CA THR A 23 -3.30 -8.82 2.31
C THR A 23 -3.01 -8.03 1.03
N ILE A 24 -2.70 -6.74 1.16
CA ILE A 24 -2.36 -5.88 0.03
C ILE A 24 -1.07 -6.35 -0.65
N ILE A 25 -0.02 -6.63 0.13
CA ILE A 25 1.26 -7.15 -0.39
C ILE A 25 1.06 -8.50 -1.07
N ALA A 26 0.26 -9.40 -0.48
CA ALA A 26 -0.02 -10.70 -1.07
C ALA A 26 -0.78 -10.56 -2.40
N ASN A 27 -1.74 -9.64 -2.49
CA ASN A 27 -2.47 -9.35 -3.72
C ASN A 27 -1.54 -8.73 -4.77
N HIS A 28 -0.74 -7.73 -4.39
CA HIS A 28 0.26 -7.11 -5.27
C HIS A 28 1.17 -8.17 -5.89
N ARG A 29 1.75 -9.06 -5.07
CA ARG A 29 2.68 -10.10 -5.54
C ARG A 29 2.05 -11.15 -6.46
N ARG A 30 0.73 -11.31 -6.44
CA ARG A 30 0.02 -12.20 -7.37
C ARG A 30 -0.05 -11.59 -8.77
N GLU A 31 -0.18 -10.28 -8.86
CA GLU A 31 -0.34 -9.54 -10.11
C GLU A 31 1.01 -9.06 -10.67
N TYR A 32 1.88 -8.54 -9.81
CA TYR A 32 3.21 -8.04 -10.14
C TYR A 32 4.27 -8.96 -9.55
N ARG A 33 4.96 -9.69 -10.42
CA ARG A 33 6.04 -10.60 -10.02
C ARG A 33 7.39 -9.90 -10.09
N GLY A 34 8.22 -10.14 -9.09
CA GLY A 34 9.55 -9.55 -8.99
C GLY A 34 9.56 -8.20 -8.28
N GLY A 35 10.73 -7.59 -8.20
CA GLY A 35 10.96 -6.36 -7.47
C GLY A 35 11.05 -6.51 -5.94
N GLN A 36 11.68 -5.53 -5.33
CA GLN A 36 11.89 -5.44 -3.89
C GLN A 36 10.98 -4.36 -3.30
N LEU A 37 10.13 -4.74 -2.34
CA LEU A 37 9.40 -3.78 -1.54
C LEU A 37 10.38 -2.99 -0.68
N LEU A 38 10.47 -1.68 -0.91
CA LEU A 38 11.31 -0.75 -0.17
C LEU A 38 10.56 -0.19 1.03
N GLU A 39 9.31 0.22 0.80
CA GLU A 39 8.50 0.93 1.78
C GLU A 39 7.01 0.61 1.58
N ALA A 40 6.28 0.66 2.69
CA ALA A 40 4.84 0.48 2.70
C ALA A 40 4.22 1.39 3.77
N GLU A 41 3.42 2.36 3.33
CA GLU A 41 2.77 3.32 4.22
C GLU A 41 1.24 3.29 4.08
N LEU A 42 0.55 3.75 5.12
CA LEU A 42 -0.89 3.94 5.08
C LEU A 42 -1.20 5.43 5.27
N GLU A 43 -1.75 6.01 4.23
CA GLU A 43 -2.04 7.44 4.08
C GLU A 43 -3.56 7.68 4.21
N PHE A 44 -3.98 8.93 4.37
CA PHE A 44 -5.38 9.34 4.17
C PHE A 44 -5.42 10.48 3.17
N GLU A 45 -5.75 10.12 1.94
CA GLU A 45 -5.76 11.03 0.82
C GLU A 45 -7.14 11.09 0.18
N ARG A 46 -7.55 12.27 -0.26
CA ARG A 46 -8.79 12.47 -1.03
C ARG A 46 -10.03 11.80 -0.41
N GLY A 47 -10.09 11.77 0.93
CA GLY A 47 -11.22 11.26 1.70
C GLY A 47 -11.25 9.74 1.91
N HIS A 48 -10.20 9.00 1.56
CA HIS A 48 -10.11 7.56 1.83
C HIS A 48 -8.71 7.13 2.25
N TYR A 49 -8.62 5.94 2.82
CA TYR A 49 -7.35 5.35 3.24
C TYR A 49 -6.67 4.67 2.06
N VAL A 50 -5.37 4.95 1.86
CA VAL A 50 -4.58 4.44 0.74
C VAL A 50 -3.34 3.74 1.30
N TYR A 51 -3.05 2.55 0.77
CA TYR A 51 -1.76 1.90 0.97
C TYR A 51 -0.84 2.26 -0.19
N GLU A 52 0.31 2.84 0.13
CA GLU A 52 1.35 3.16 -0.83
C GLU A 52 2.47 2.13 -0.70
N LEU A 53 2.75 1.41 -1.79
CA LEU A 53 3.87 0.47 -1.86
C LEU A 53 4.95 1.03 -2.79
N LYS A 54 6.14 1.32 -2.25
CA LYS A 54 7.31 1.66 -3.08
C LYS A 54 8.12 0.42 -3.38
N ILE A 55 8.28 0.13 -4.66
CA ILE A 55 8.90 -1.11 -5.13
C ILE A 55 10.02 -0.80 -6.11
N LEU A 56 11.22 -1.27 -5.80
CA LEU A 56 12.35 -1.28 -6.71
C LEU A 56 12.19 -2.43 -7.70
N GLY A 57 11.94 -2.12 -8.96
CA GLY A 57 11.91 -3.11 -10.03
C GLY A 57 13.30 -3.64 -10.36
N ASP A 58 13.36 -4.81 -11.00
CA ASP A 58 14.61 -5.44 -11.47
C ASP A 58 15.32 -4.58 -12.54
N ASP A 59 14.59 -3.62 -13.13
CA ASP A 59 15.11 -2.60 -14.05
C ASP A 59 15.74 -1.39 -13.33
N GLY A 60 15.85 -1.44 -12.01
CA GLY A 60 16.42 -0.37 -11.19
C GLY A 60 15.51 0.84 -11.02
N THR A 61 14.26 0.77 -11.46
CA THR A 61 13.29 1.87 -11.33
C THR A 61 12.41 1.67 -10.10
N VAL A 62 12.24 2.71 -9.30
CA VAL A 62 11.28 2.74 -8.19
C VAL A 62 9.90 3.08 -8.75
N ARG A 63 8.92 2.28 -8.38
CA ARG A 63 7.52 2.51 -8.71
C ARG A 63 6.70 2.56 -7.43
N GLU A 64 5.80 3.51 -7.37
CA GLU A 64 4.82 3.64 -6.32
C GLU A 64 3.50 3.04 -6.80
N PHE A 65 2.90 2.20 -5.96
CA PHE A 65 1.60 1.59 -6.21
C PHE A 65 0.64 2.02 -5.10
N GLU A 66 -0.39 2.77 -5.48
CA GLU A 66 -1.41 3.26 -4.56
C GLU A 66 -2.63 2.32 -4.60
N TYR A 67 -2.98 1.74 -3.46
CA TYR A 67 -4.11 0.82 -3.29
C TYR A 67 -5.18 1.41 -2.37
N ASP A 68 -6.46 1.32 -2.76
CA ASP A 68 -7.55 1.60 -1.82
C ASP A 68 -7.47 0.62 -0.65
N ALA A 69 -7.30 1.14 0.56
CA ALA A 69 -7.02 0.31 1.73
C ALA A 69 -8.21 -0.54 2.17
N ARG A 70 -9.44 -0.19 1.77
CA ARG A 70 -10.65 -0.93 2.14
C ARG A 70 -10.91 -2.12 1.22
N THR A 71 -10.61 -1.97 -0.07
CA THR A 71 -10.96 -2.93 -1.13
C THR A 71 -9.74 -3.67 -1.68
N GLY A 72 -8.55 -3.09 -1.54
CA GLY A 72 -7.32 -3.58 -2.15
C GLY A 72 -7.22 -3.32 -3.65
N ALA A 73 -8.09 -2.47 -4.19
CA ALA A 73 -8.04 -2.09 -5.60
C ALA A 73 -6.87 -1.14 -5.87
N LEU A 74 -6.03 -1.49 -6.85
CA LEU A 74 -5.02 -0.60 -7.39
C LEU A 74 -5.72 0.51 -8.20
N TRP A 75 -5.39 1.77 -7.92
CA TRP A 75 -6.00 2.89 -8.64
C TRP A 75 -4.96 3.83 -9.26
N ARG A 76 -3.70 3.76 -8.82
CA ARG A 76 -2.60 4.55 -9.41
C ARG A 76 -1.26 3.82 -9.34
N ILE A 77 -0.45 4.02 -10.38
CA ILE A 77 0.95 3.60 -10.43
C ILE A 77 1.77 4.79 -10.91
N GLU A 78 2.79 5.16 -10.16
CA GLU A 78 3.69 6.26 -10.48
C GLU A 78 5.14 5.77 -10.54
N ARG A 79 5.98 6.46 -11.32
CA ARG A 79 7.43 6.27 -11.27
C ARG A 79 8.00 7.39 -10.42
N GLU A 80 8.90 7.04 -9.51
CA GLU A 80 9.70 8.00 -8.74
C GLU A 80 11.00 8.34 -9.47
#